data_AF-A0A432IJ73-F1
#
_entry.id   AF-A0A432IJ73-F1
#
_cell.length_a   1.000
_cell.length_b   1.000
_cell.length_c   1.000
_cell.angle_alpha   90.00
_cell.angle_beta   90.00
_cell.angle_gamma   90.00
#
_symmetry.space_group_name_H-M   'P 1'
#
loop_
_entity.id
_entity.type
_entity.pdbx_description
1 polymer ?
#
loop_
_entity_poly.entity_id
_entity_poly.type
_entity_poly.pdbx_seq_one_letter_code
_entity_poly.pdbx_strand_id
1 'polypeptide(L)'
;MPKRFFKNSATYTSRWIVLLIDLSISLQAFFFAYLIRFNFTLNFGGYDLLFHLPYVGIVSLIGFLIVGSYKGIVRHTGIKDAIQVFWAVTIIMAMLLVASLMTERFDQYRDFFIPISIILIHYLLNIVLLISSRFIFKYVFERIVGSFNPIKNVLIYGAGDSGLITYNTLNSSSVTNYRVVGFLDESKIKIGKQFNRIKIFDPEKIDKAFINKHKITEIIVSIQNIKPFVLFEKVEKLTQLPVKVKIVPPVQMWIDGDLNVNQIKEVKIEDLLGRKQIQINNPVIQNDLMDKTILITGAAGSIGSELSTQISQYKYKDLILLDQAESELYNLQQDFKRKGVEKFSVELADIRDQKRMKDIFEKYDINIIFHAAAYKHVPLMEANPYEAVRVNVHGTGTVMSLAVAYNVDKFVMVSTDKAVNPTNVMGATKRVAEIYANSLNGTGKTKFVT
;
A
#
# COMPACT_ATOMS: atom_id res chain seq x y z
N MET A 1 -15.55 25.27 20.83
CA MET A 1 -16.29 24.00 20.69
C MET A 1 -16.72 23.60 19.27
N PRO A 2 -16.98 24.47 18.26
CA PRO A 2 -17.49 24.00 16.95
C PRO A 2 -16.42 23.32 16.06
N LYS A 3 -15.12 23.61 16.26
CA LYS A 3 -14.02 23.05 15.44
C LYS A 3 -13.80 21.54 15.60
N ARG A 4 -14.24 20.93 16.72
CA ARG A 4 -14.04 19.50 16.99
C ARG A 4 -15.14 18.63 16.38
N PHE A 5 -16.35 19.17 16.23
CA PHE A 5 -17.48 18.49 15.60
C PHE A 5 -17.26 18.33 14.08
N PHE A 6 -16.79 19.40 13.42
CA PHE A 6 -16.52 19.38 11.97
C PHE A 6 -15.32 18.52 11.57
N LYS A 7 -14.35 18.29 12.48
CA LYS A 7 -13.15 17.49 12.16
C LYS A 7 -13.41 15.98 12.18
N ASN A 8 -14.39 15.53 12.97
CA ASN A 8 -14.83 14.13 13.00
C ASN A 8 -15.96 13.84 11.99
N SER A 9 -16.74 14.85 11.58
CA SER A 9 -17.76 14.70 10.52
C SER A 9 -17.17 14.75 9.10
N ALA A 10 -15.93 15.21 8.94
CA ALA A 10 -15.25 15.30 7.64
C ALA A 10 -14.84 13.92 7.06
N THR A 11 -14.83 12.86 7.87
CA THR A 11 -14.45 11.52 7.43
C THR A 11 -15.62 10.58 7.17
N TYR A 12 -16.79 10.84 7.76
CA TYR A 12 -17.99 10.00 7.59
C TYR A 12 -19.25 10.85 7.71
N THR A 13 -19.96 11.11 6.60
CA THR A 13 -21.38 11.50 6.69
C THR A 13 -22.09 10.40 7.48
N SER A 14 -22.76 10.73 8.58
CA SER A 14 -23.47 9.74 9.38
C SER A 14 -24.44 8.99 8.48
N ARG A 15 -24.35 7.66 8.46
CA ARG A 15 -25.22 6.76 7.66
C ARG A 15 -26.72 7.04 7.86
N TRP A 16 -27.08 7.57 9.03
CA TRP A 16 -28.45 7.96 9.37
C TRP A 16 -28.90 9.25 8.68
N ILE A 17 -28.00 10.20 8.43
CA ILE A 17 -28.31 11.42 7.67
C ILE A 17 -28.62 11.06 6.22
N VAL A 18 -27.86 10.14 5.63
CA VAL A 18 -28.11 9.64 4.26
C VAL A 18 -29.49 8.98 4.18
N LEU A 19 -29.82 8.12 5.16
CA LEU A 19 -31.13 7.48 5.23
C LEU A 19 -32.29 8.49 5.35
N LEU A 20 -32.13 9.54 6.16
CA LEU A 20 -33.15 10.59 6.31
C LEU A 20 -33.35 11.39 5.01
N ILE A 21 -32.27 11.69 4.29
CA ILE A 21 -32.34 12.37 2.99
C ILE A 21 -33.06 11.48 1.97
N ASP A 22 -32.69 10.20 1.89
CA ASP A 22 -33.32 9.25 0.96
C ASP A 22 -34.82 9.07 1.25
N LEU A 23 -35.19 8.99 2.53
CA LEU A 23 -36.59 8.92 2.95
C LEU A 23 -37.36 10.18 2.55
N SER A 24 -36.78 11.37 2.77
CA SER A 24 -37.37 12.64 2.36
C SER A 24 -37.56 12.72 0.84
N ILE A 25 -36.55 12.31 0.06
CA ILE A 25 -36.64 12.30 -1.41
C ILE A 25 -37.72 11.33 -1.87
N SER A 26 -37.83 10.16 -1.27
CA SER A 26 -38.84 9.16 -1.63
C SER A 26 -40.27 9.65 -1.36
N LEU A 27 -40.49 10.36 -0.25
CA LEU A 27 -41.79 10.99 0.08
C LEU A 27 -42.12 12.13 -0.88
N GLN A 28 -41.14 12.98 -1.22
CA GLN A 28 -41.32 14.04 -2.21
C GLN A 28 -41.64 13.46 -3.59
N ALA A 29 -40.94 12.41 -4.01
CA ALA A 29 -41.22 11.71 -5.26
C ALA A 29 -42.66 11.18 -5.30
N PHE A 30 -43.18 10.69 -4.17
CA PHE A 30 -44.56 10.20 -4.06
C PHE A 30 -45.58 11.33 -4.18
N PHE A 31 -45.32 12.46 -3.50
CA PHE A 31 -46.12 13.67 -3.65
C PHE A 31 -46.17 14.17 -5.10
N PHE A 32 -45.02 14.19 -5.79
CA PHE A 32 -44.96 14.55 -7.20
C PHE A 32 -45.65 13.54 -8.11
N ALA A 33 -45.63 12.24 -7.78
CA ALA A 33 -46.36 11.22 -8.52
C ALA A 33 -47.88 11.46 -8.45
N TYR A 34 -48.39 11.90 -7.30
CA TYR A 34 -49.78 12.36 -7.15
C TYR A 34 -50.06 13.58 -8.03
N LEU A 35 -49.24 14.63 -7.95
CA LEU A 35 -49.43 15.83 -8.77
C LEU A 35 -49.45 15.50 -10.27
N ILE A 36 -48.51 14.69 -10.75
CA ILE A 36 -48.44 14.30 -12.16
C ILE A 36 -49.68 13.48 -12.56
N ARG A 37 -50.13 12.57 -11.71
CA ARG A 37 -51.32 11.74 -11.98
C ARG A 37 -52.60 12.56 -12.14
N PHE A 38 -52.72 13.65 -11.37
CA PHE A 38 -53.89 14.54 -11.34
C PHE A 38 -53.66 15.84 -12.13
N ASN A 39 -52.75 15.84 -13.10
CA ASN A 39 -52.47 16.98 -13.99
C ASN A 39 -52.19 18.29 -13.22
N PHE A 40 -51.42 18.20 -12.13
CA PHE A 40 -51.05 19.30 -11.24
C PHE A 40 -52.23 19.99 -10.53
N THR A 41 -53.38 19.31 -10.44
CA THR A 41 -54.48 19.75 -9.58
C THR A 41 -54.29 19.23 -8.15
N LEU A 42 -54.69 20.02 -7.14
CA LEU A 42 -54.66 19.64 -5.73
C LEU A 42 -55.93 18.90 -5.26
N ASN A 43 -56.82 18.57 -6.21
CA ASN A 43 -58.04 17.83 -5.92
C ASN A 43 -57.81 16.34 -6.22
N PHE A 44 -57.41 15.60 -5.19
CA PHE A 44 -57.01 14.19 -5.32
C PHE A 44 -58.19 13.21 -5.30
N GLY A 45 -59.43 13.68 -5.54
CA GLY A 45 -60.56 12.84 -5.93
C GLY A 45 -60.84 11.63 -5.03
N GLY A 46 -60.95 11.83 -3.71
CA GLY A 46 -61.25 10.78 -2.73
C GLY A 46 -60.07 9.92 -2.31
N TYR A 47 -58.86 10.17 -2.83
CA TYR A 47 -57.63 9.53 -2.40
C TYR A 47 -56.89 10.44 -1.43
N ASP A 48 -56.91 10.06 -0.15
CA ASP A 48 -56.28 10.85 0.91
C ASP A 48 -54.76 10.63 0.92
N LEU A 49 -54.07 11.49 0.18
CA LEU A 49 -52.60 11.58 0.15
C LEU A 49 -51.98 11.58 1.56
N LEU A 50 -52.67 12.19 2.53
CA LEU A 50 -52.24 12.24 3.92
C LEU A 50 -52.21 10.87 4.61
N PHE A 51 -53.08 9.92 4.25
CA PHE A 51 -53.03 8.54 4.76
C PHE A 51 -51.97 7.70 4.04
N HIS A 52 -51.72 7.97 2.76
CA HIS A 52 -50.72 7.23 1.99
C HIS A 52 -49.27 7.64 2.28
N LEU A 53 -49.01 8.89 2.65
CA LEU A 53 -47.65 9.38 2.93
C LEU A 53 -46.94 8.64 4.07
N PRO A 54 -47.53 8.44 5.27
CA PRO A 54 -46.93 7.65 6.33
C PRO A 54 -46.68 6.20 5.91
N TYR A 55 -47.63 5.63 5.17
CA TYR A 55 -47.54 4.26 4.67
C TYR A 55 -46.34 4.07 3.74
N VAL A 56 -46.22 4.93 2.72
CA VAL A 56 -45.06 4.93 1.81
C VAL A 56 -43.76 5.21 2.56
N GLY A 57 -43.77 6.09 3.56
CA GLY A 57 -42.61 6.34 4.41
C GLY A 57 -42.11 5.08 5.13
N ILE A 58 -43.02 4.30 5.71
CA ILE A 58 -42.68 3.04 6.39
C ILE A 58 -42.13 2.01 5.39
N VAL A 59 -42.80 1.83 4.25
CA VAL A 59 -42.37 0.89 3.20
C VAL A 59 -41.01 1.29 2.63
N SER A 60 -40.79 2.59 2.37
CA SER A 60 -39.50 3.11 1.92
C SER A 60 -38.40 2.90 2.96
N LEU A 61 -38.68 3.14 4.24
CA LEU A 61 -37.73 2.88 5.33
C LEU A 61 -37.32 1.40 5.36
N ILE A 62 -38.29 0.48 5.30
CA ILE A 62 -38.02 -0.97 5.28
C ILE A 62 -37.18 -1.34 4.05
N GLY A 63 -37.53 -0.85 2.86
CA GLY A 63 -36.81 -1.13 1.62
C GLY A 63 -35.34 -0.67 1.67
N PHE A 64 -35.08 0.54 2.15
CA PHE A 64 -33.72 1.05 2.33
C PHE A 64 -32.95 0.27 3.41
N LEU A 65 -33.61 -0.19 4.47
CA LEU A 65 -32.99 -1.00 5.52
C LEU A 65 -32.58 -2.40 5.05
N ILE A 66 -33.43 -3.07 4.26
CA ILE A 66 -33.17 -4.41 3.69
C ILE A 66 -31.94 -4.38 2.78
N VAL A 67 -31.90 -3.44 1.84
CA VAL A 67 -30.80 -3.36 0.86
C VAL A 67 -29.55 -2.73 1.46
N GLY A 68 -29.71 -1.88 2.49
CA GLY A 68 -28.60 -1.18 3.10
C GLY A 68 -28.02 -0.06 2.23
N SER A 69 -28.85 0.58 1.39
CA SER A 69 -28.44 1.67 0.47
C SER A 69 -27.80 2.89 1.16
N TYR A 70 -28.03 3.03 2.47
CA TYR A 70 -27.49 4.09 3.32
C TYR A 70 -26.12 3.76 3.94
N LYS A 71 -25.63 2.52 3.78
CA LYS A 71 -24.35 2.04 4.36
C LYS A 71 -23.14 2.39 3.49
N GLY A 72 -23.34 2.91 2.28
CA GLY A 72 -22.26 3.29 1.36
C GLY A 72 -21.35 4.38 1.94
N ILE A 73 -20.03 4.21 1.77
CA ILE A 73 -19.05 5.23 2.13
C ILE A 73 -19.12 6.32 1.07
N VAL A 74 -19.70 7.47 1.43
CA VAL A 74 -20.05 8.55 0.49
C VAL A 74 -18.86 9.04 -0.36
N ARG A 75 -17.63 8.95 0.17
CA ARG A 75 -16.39 9.31 -0.55
C ARG A 75 -16.09 8.42 -1.76
N HIS A 76 -16.59 7.18 -1.78
CA HIS A 76 -16.39 6.22 -2.86
C HIS A 76 -17.69 5.92 -3.60
N THR A 77 -18.64 6.87 -3.59
CA THR A 77 -19.90 6.74 -4.31
C THR A 77 -19.63 6.48 -5.79
N GLY A 78 -20.09 5.32 -6.26
CA GLY A 78 -19.85 4.82 -7.60
C GLY A 78 -21.01 3.98 -8.10
N ILE A 79 -20.78 3.22 -9.17
CA ILE A 79 -21.80 2.39 -9.84
C ILE A 79 -22.48 1.42 -8.86
N LYS A 80 -21.75 0.89 -7.87
CA LYS A 80 -22.28 -0.03 -6.86
C LYS A 80 -23.40 0.60 -6.01
N ASP A 81 -23.29 1.88 -5.67
CA ASP A 81 -24.31 2.56 -4.86
C ASP A 81 -25.57 2.85 -5.68
N ALA A 82 -25.42 3.18 -6.97
CA ALA A 82 -26.55 3.32 -7.88
C ALA A 82 -27.31 1.99 -8.04
N ILE A 83 -26.59 0.86 -8.12
CA ILE A 83 -27.19 -0.49 -8.16
C ILE A 83 -27.94 -0.79 -6.85
N GLN A 84 -27.38 -0.44 -5.69
CA GLN A 84 -28.07 -0.62 -4.40
C GLN A 84 -29.34 0.23 -4.29
N VAL A 85 -29.30 1.50 -4.75
CA VAL A 85 -30.49 2.35 -4.81
C VAL A 85 -31.53 1.75 -5.75
N PHE A 86 -31.13 1.26 -6.93
CA PHE A 86 -32.04 0.59 -7.86
C PHE A 86 -32.74 -0.60 -7.21
N TRP A 87 -32.01 -1.51 -6.56
CA TRP A 87 -32.61 -2.64 -5.86
C TRP A 87 -33.54 -2.22 -4.72
N ALA A 88 -33.16 -1.19 -3.94
CA ALA A 88 -34.01 -0.68 -2.86
C ALA A 88 -35.34 -0.15 -3.39
N VAL A 89 -35.30 0.65 -4.45
CA VAL A 89 -36.50 1.23 -5.07
C VAL A 89 -37.37 0.15 -5.73
N THR A 90 -36.76 -0.88 -6.33
CA THR A 90 -37.49 -2.05 -6.86
C THR A 90 -38.21 -2.83 -5.78
N ILE A 91 -37.59 -3.06 -4.62
CA ILE A 91 -38.26 -3.71 -3.48
C ILE A 91 -39.39 -2.82 -2.94
N ILE A 92 -39.19 -1.51 -2.84
CA ILE A 92 -40.24 -0.56 -2.43
C ILE A 92 -41.45 -0.65 -3.37
N MET A 93 -41.22 -0.61 -4.70
CA MET A 93 -42.28 -0.76 -5.69
C MET A 93 -43.00 -2.11 -5.54
N ALA A 94 -42.27 -3.21 -5.39
CA ALA A 94 -42.87 -4.53 -5.21
C ALA A 94 -43.74 -4.60 -3.95
N MET A 95 -43.26 -4.04 -2.83
CA MET A 95 -44.04 -3.99 -1.59
C MET A 95 -45.31 -3.15 -1.73
N LEU A 96 -45.23 -1.97 -2.38
CA LEU A 96 -46.38 -1.13 -2.64
C LEU A 96 -47.38 -1.79 -3.60
N LEU A 97 -46.90 -2.51 -4.62
CA LEU A 97 -47.75 -3.22 -5.57
C LEU A 97 -48.50 -4.38 -4.88
N VAL A 98 -47.79 -5.20 -4.08
CA VAL A 98 -48.41 -6.27 -3.30
C VAL A 98 -49.47 -5.70 -2.35
N ALA A 99 -49.16 -4.59 -1.66
CA ALA A 99 -50.11 -3.94 -0.77
C ALA A 99 -51.34 -3.38 -1.51
N SER A 100 -51.14 -2.78 -2.67
CA SER A 100 -52.22 -2.28 -3.53
C SER A 100 -53.15 -3.42 -3.98
N LEU A 101 -52.58 -4.55 -4.42
CA LEU A 101 -53.35 -5.74 -4.81
C LEU A 101 -54.08 -6.42 -3.64
N MET A 102 -53.52 -6.37 -2.43
CA MET A 102 -54.18 -6.91 -1.23
C MET A 102 -55.34 -6.00 -0.81
N THR A 103 -55.15 -4.68 -0.79
CA THR A 103 -56.19 -3.72 -0.39
C THR A 103 -57.37 -3.69 -1.37
N GLU A 104 -57.14 -3.95 -2.66
CA GLU A 104 -58.22 -4.12 -3.66
C GLU A 104 -59.11 -5.35 -3.39
N ARG A 105 -58.58 -6.40 -2.76
CA ARG A 105 -59.32 -7.65 -2.51
C ARG A 105 -60.13 -7.66 -1.21
N PHE A 106 -59.87 -6.73 -0.29
CA PHE A 106 -60.53 -6.67 1.02
C PHE A 106 -61.21 -5.31 1.20
N ASP A 107 -62.53 -5.26 1.04
CA ASP A 107 -63.35 -4.03 1.08
C ASP A 107 -63.15 -3.15 2.33
N GLN A 108 -62.67 -3.73 3.44
CA GLN A 108 -62.43 -3.04 4.71
C GLN A 108 -61.22 -2.09 4.68
N TYR A 109 -60.33 -2.16 3.68
CA TYR A 109 -59.08 -1.37 3.61
C TYR A 109 -58.99 -0.46 2.38
N ARG A 110 -60.14 -0.09 1.81
CA ARG A 110 -60.22 0.67 0.55
C ARG A 110 -59.56 2.06 0.63
N ASP A 111 -59.48 2.65 1.82
CA ASP A 111 -58.83 3.95 2.06
C ASP A 111 -57.30 3.91 1.93
N PHE A 112 -56.69 2.71 1.89
CA PHE A 112 -55.25 2.51 1.69
C PHE A 112 -54.88 2.09 0.26
N PHE A 113 -55.87 2.05 -0.64
CA PHE A 113 -55.64 1.65 -2.02
C PHE A 113 -54.89 2.74 -2.80
N ILE A 114 -53.67 2.42 -3.22
CA ILE A 114 -52.86 3.28 -4.09
C ILE A 114 -52.96 2.76 -5.53
N PRO A 115 -53.47 3.56 -6.49
CA PRO A 115 -53.54 3.17 -7.89
C PRO A 115 -52.16 2.79 -8.47
N ILE A 116 -52.11 1.72 -9.26
CA ILE A 116 -50.88 1.20 -9.90
C ILE A 116 -50.16 2.30 -10.70
N SER A 117 -50.91 3.19 -11.36
CA SER A 117 -50.35 4.33 -12.09
C SER A 117 -49.48 5.24 -11.21
N ILE A 118 -49.89 5.48 -9.96
CA ILE A 118 -49.15 6.32 -9.02
C ILE A 118 -47.88 5.59 -8.57
N ILE A 119 -47.97 4.29 -8.31
CA ILE A 119 -46.82 3.45 -7.92
C ILE A 119 -45.77 3.43 -9.04
N LEU A 120 -46.19 3.29 -10.30
CA LEU A 120 -45.27 3.29 -11.45
C LEU A 120 -44.61 4.66 -11.67
N ILE A 121 -45.37 5.75 -11.59
CA ILE A 121 -44.81 7.11 -11.68
C ILE A 121 -43.85 7.37 -10.52
N HIS A 122 -44.22 6.97 -9.30
CA HIS A 122 -43.36 7.06 -8.12
C HIS A 122 -42.07 6.28 -8.31
N TYR A 123 -42.13 5.04 -8.78
CA TYR A 123 -40.95 4.20 -9.04
C TYR A 123 -39.95 4.90 -9.98
N LEU A 124 -40.42 5.40 -11.12
CA LEU A 124 -39.57 6.08 -12.10
C LEU A 124 -38.96 7.37 -11.54
N LEU A 125 -39.77 8.22 -10.89
CA LEU A 125 -39.29 9.46 -10.28
C LEU A 125 -38.29 9.19 -9.15
N ASN A 126 -38.55 8.19 -8.32
CA ASN A 126 -37.74 7.86 -7.15
C ASN A 126 -36.36 7.35 -7.57
N ILE A 127 -36.27 6.54 -8.64
CA ILE A 127 -34.98 6.14 -9.23
C ILE A 127 -34.19 7.37 -9.68
N VAL A 128 -34.80 8.24 -10.49
CA VAL A 128 -34.12 9.41 -11.05
C VAL A 128 -33.64 10.33 -9.93
N LEU A 129 -34.52 10.69 -8.99
CA LEU A 129 -34.20 11.63 -7.91
C LEU A 129 -33.12 11.09 -6.97
N LEU A 130 -33.21 9.81 -6.56
CA LEU A 130 -32.21 9.23 -5.66
C LEU A 130 -30.85 9.07 -6.33
N ILE A 131 -30.80 8.59 -7.58
CA ILE A 131 -29.54 8.46 -8.31
C ILE A 131 -28.92 9.85 -8.54
N SER A 132 -29.69 10.83 -9.00
CA SER A 132 -29.22 12.21 -9.15
C SER A 132 -28.71 12.80 -7.83
N SER A 133 -29.39 12.54 -6.71
CA SER A 133 -28.94 13.01 -5.39
C SER A 133 -27.56 12.47 -4.99
N ARG A 134 -27.23 11.23 -5.36
CA ARG A 134 -25.92 10.61 -5.08
C ARG A 134 -24.80 11.31 -5.83
N PHE A 135 -25.02 11.61 -7.11
CA PHE A 135 -24.04 12.34 -7.92
C PHE A 135 -23.87 13.79 -7.46
N ILE A 136 -24.97 14.48 -7.15
CA ILE A 136 -24.94 15.85 -6.63
C ILE A 136 -24.20 15.87 -5.29
N PHE A 137 -24.53 14.96 -4.37
CA PHE A 137 -23.86 14.91 -3.06
C PHE A 137 -22.37 14.62 -3.21
N LYS A 138 -21.98 13.67 -4.07
CA LYS A 138 -20.56 13.39 -4.37
C LYS A 138 -19.85 14.64 -4.89
N TYR A 139 -20.43 15.31 -5.89
CA TYR A 139 -19.85 16.51 -6.49
C TYR A 139 -19.68 17.64 -5.47
N VAL A 140 -20.71 17.88 -4.65
CA VAL A 140 -20.69 18.91 -3.59
C VAL A 140 -19.70 18.53 -2.50
N PHE A 141 -19.66 17.27 -2.07
CA PHE A 141 -18.71 16.80 -1.05
C PHE A 141 -17.26 16.90 -1.54
N GLU A 142 -16.98 16.52 -2.79
CA GLU A 142 -15.63 16.67 -3.38
C GLU A 142 -15.21 18.14 -3.47
N ARG A 143 -16.13 19.06 -3.80
CA ARG A 143 -15.86 20.52 -3.81
C ARG A 143 -15.64 21.08 -2.42
N ILE A 144 -16.51 20.75 -1.46
CA ILE A 144 -16.47 21.30 -0.10
C ILE A 144 -15.29 20.71 0.68
N VAL A 145 -15.08 19.39 0.62
CA VAL A 145 -14.01 18.69 1.35
C VAL A 145 -12.67 18.79 0.63
N GLY A 146 -12.65 18.84 -0.71
CA GLY A 146 -11.44 19.13 -1.48
C GLY A 146 -10.86 20.52 -1.18
N SER A 147 -11.71 21.48 -0.76
CA SER A 147 -11.31 22.81 -0.29
C SER A 147 -10.60 22.81 1.07
N PHE A 148 -10.71 21.73 1.87
CA PHE A 148 -10.06 21.60 3.17
C PHE A 148 -8.66 20.96 3.12
N ASN A 149 -8.10 20.70 1.94
CA ASN A 149 -6.68 20.33 1.86
C ASN A 149 -5.84 21.56 2.21
N PRO A 150 -5.13 21.58 3.37
CA PRO A 150 -4.31 22.72 3.74
C PRO A 150 -3.27 22.97 2.65
N ILE A 151 -3.07 24.24 2.29
CA ILE A 151 -2.05 24.63 1.33
C ILE A 151 -0.70 24.14 1.84
N LYS A 152 -0.06 23.27 1.06
CA LYS A 152 1.27 22.75 1.34
C LYS A 152 2.29 23.71 0.78
N ASN A 153 3.04 24.37 1.65
CA ASN A 153 4.13 25.23 1.22
C ASN A 153 5.36 24.39 0.93
N VAL A 154 5.90 24.52 -0.28
CA VAL A 154 6.94 23.63 -0.78
C VAL A 154 8.13 24.40 -1.29
N LEU A 155 9.32 23.85 -1.02
CA LEU A 155 10.56 24.25 -1.69
C LEU A 155 10.93 23.20 -2.73
N ILE A 156 11.39 23.63 -3.89
CA ILE A 156 11.89 22.72 -4.94
C ILE A 156 13.41 22.78 -4.93
N TYR A 157 14.08 21.67 -4.64
CA TYR A 157 15.53 21.56 -4.69
C TYR A 157 15.97 21.24 -6.11
N GLY A 158 16.66 22.19 -6.75
CA GLY A 158 17.09 22.19 -8.14
C GLY A 158 16.35 23.26 -8.95
N ALA A 159 17.03 24.36 -9.32
CA ALA A 159 16.48 25.40 -10.19
C ALA A 159 16.93 25.20 -11.66
N GLY A 160 16.85 23.96 -12.14
CA GLY A 160 17.09 23.57 -13.53
C GLY A 160 15.79 23.14 -14.23
N ASP A 161 15.90 22.52 -15.42
CA ASP A 161 14.74 22.16 -16.24
C ASP A 161 13.76 21.22 -15.53
N SER A 162 14.27 20.18 -14.84
CA SER A 162 13.43 19.29 -14.02
C SER A 162 12.69 20.04 -12.92
N GLY A 163 13.33 21.04 -12.31
CA GLY A 163 12.72 21.86 -11.26
C GLY A 163 11.59 22.73 -11.82
N LEU A 164 11.77 23.27 -13.02
CA LEU A 164 10.75 24.03 -13.72
C LEU A 164 9.54 23.16 -14.11
N ILE A 165 9.79 21.96 -14.64
CA ILE A 165 8.74 21.00 -14.97
C ILE A 165 7.96 20.65 -13.70
N THR A 166 8.67 20.37 -12.60
CA THR A 166 8.06 20.13 -11.29
C THR A 166 7.21 21.30 -10.81
N TYR A 167 7.69 22.54 -10.95
CA TYR A 167 6.93 23.74 -10.61
C TYR A 167 5.63 23.83 -11.43
N ASN A 168 5.71 23.63 -12.74
CA ASN A 168 4.55 23.69 -13.63
C ASN A 168 3.54 22.59 -13.29
N THR A 169 3.99 21.35 -13.06
CA THR A 169 3.15 20.22 -12.64
C THR A 169 2.43 20.47 -11.32
N LEU A 170 3.11 21.08 -10.34
CA LEU A 170 2.50 21.41 -9.05
C LEU A 170 1.49 22.56 -9.17
N ASN A 171 1.73 23.50 -10.08
CA ASN A 171 0.86 24.66 -10.30
C ASN A 171 -0.35 24.35 -11.20
N SER A 172 -0.25 23.35 -12.07
CA SER A 172 -1.34 22.93 -12.98
C SER A 172 -2.31 21.91 -12.34
N SER A 173 -1.91 21.24 -11.26
CA SER A 173 -2.75 20.25 -10.59
C SER A 173 -3.88 20.90 -9.78
N SER A 174 -5.11 20.79 -10.28
CA SER A 174 -6.33 21.25 -9.58
C SER A 174 -6.70 20.40 -8.35
N VAL A 175 -6.05 19.25 -8.17
CA VAL A 175 -6.36 18.24 -7.15
C VAL A 175 -5.53 18.44 -5.87
N THR A 176 -4.37 19.10 -5.96
CA THR A 176 -3.45 19.27 -4.81
C THR A 176 -3.10 20.74 -4.59
N ASN A 177 -3.38 21.25 -3.38
CA ASN A 177 -3.10 22.63 -3.00
C ASN A 177 -1.61 22.83 -2.64
N TYR A 178 -0.73 22.85 -3.64
CA TYR A 178 0.68 23.19 -3.45
C TYR A 178 0.91 24.69 -3.67
N ARG A 179 1.73 25.30 -2.81
CA ARG A 179 2.27 26.65 -3.00
C ARG A 179 3.78 26.58 -2.98
N VAL A 180 4.40 26.78 -4.14
CA VAL A 180 5.86 26.81 -4.24
C VAL A 180 6.37 28.14 -3.68
N VAL A 181 7.13 28.07 -2.59
CA VAL A 181 7.68 29.24 -1.89
C VAL A 181 9.01 29.69 -2.51
N GLY A 182 9.77 28.74 -3.06
CA GLY A 182 11.13 28.99 -3.50
C GLY A 182 11.77 27.78 -4.18
N PHE A 183 12.80 28.06 -4.97
CA PHE A 183 13.76 27.06 -5.40
C PHE A 183 14.99 27.06 -4.49
N LEU A 184 15.66 25.93 -4.37
CA LEU A 184 16.98 25.78 -3.74
C LEU A 184 17.98 25.37 -4.81
N ASP A 185 19.09 26.10 -4.96
CA ASP A 185 20.14 25.76 -5.94
C ASP A 185 21.51 26.20 -5.41
N GLU A 186 22.55 25.39 -5.64
CA GLU A 186 23.91 25.64 -5.15
C GLU A 186 24.71 26.54 -6.10
N SER A 187 24.20 26.80 -7.30
CA SER A 187 24.85 27.70 -8.23
C SER A 187 24.85 29.13 -7.70
N LYS A 188 26.04 29.63 -7.35
CA LYS A 188 26.27 31.03 -6.92
C LYS A 188 25.71 32.06 -7.92
N ILE A 189 25.60 31.70 -9.19
CA ILE A 189 25.07 32.56 -10.25
C ILE A 189 23.53 32.66 -10.17
N LYS A 190 22.86 31.65 -9.65
CA LYS A 190 21.40 31.55 -9.53
C LYS A 190 20.87 32.02 -8.18
N ILE A 191 21.63 31.82 -7.10
CA ILE A 191 21.25 32.23 -5.75
C ILE A 191 20.89 33.73 -5.72
N GLY A 192 19.76 34.07 -5.11
CA GLY A 192 19.27 35.45 -5.00
C GLY A 192 18.54 35.97 -6.25
N LYS A 193 18.63 35.27 -7.38
CA LYS A 193 17.82 35.58 -8.58
C LYS A 193 16.41 35.01 -8.45
N GLN A 194 15.57 35.36 -9.42
CA GLN A 194 14.22 34.84 -9.52
C GLN A 194 14.05 34.06 -10.82
N PHE A 195 13.34 32.94 -10.74
CA PHE A 195 12.88 32.17 -11.88
C PHE A 195 11.35 32.15 -11.83
N ASN A 196 10.66 32.60 -12.88
CA ASN A 196 9.20 32.79 -12.88
C ASN A 196 8.65 33.55 -11.66
N ARG A 197 9.35 34.62 -11.24
CA ARG A 197 9.04 35.43 -10.03
C ARG A 197 9.16 34.69 -8.69
N ILE A 198 9.66 33.46 -8.71
CA ILE A 198 9.98 32.66 -7.50
C ILE A 198 11.47 32.81 -7.18
N LYS A 199 11.78 33.12 -5.93
CA LYS A 199 13.17 33.32 -5.48
C LYS A 199 13.93 32.00 -5.41
N ILE A 200 15.21 32.07 -5.76
CA ILE A 200 16.18 30.98 -5.59
C ILE A 200 16.98 31.26 -4.31
N PHE A 201 16.88 30.35 -3.35
CA PHE A 201 17.59 30.41 -2.08
C PHE A 201 18.80 29.50 -2.09
N ASP A 202 19.75 29.84 -1.23
CA ASP A 202 20.92 29.03 -0.94
C ASP A 202 20.52 27.89 0.02
N PRO A 203 20.70 26.60 -0.35
CA PRO A 203 20.39 25.47 0.51
C PRO A 203 21.08 25.51 1.87
N GLU A 204 22.30 26.05 1.95
CA GLU A 204 23.08 26.10 3.21
C GLU A 204 22.48 27.08 4.23
N LYS A 205 21.66 28.03 3.77
CA LYS A 205 20.99 29.02 4.63
C LYS A 205 19.61 28.59 5.08
N ILE A 206 19.19 27.37 4.71
CA ILE A 206 17.88 26.83 5.08
C ILE A 206 18.00 26.09 6.41
N ASP A 207 17.57 26.75 7.48
CA ASP A 207 17.52 26.20 8.83
C ASP A 207 16.08 26.00 9.33
N LYS A 208 15.95 25.48 10.55
CA LYS A 208 14.64 25.29 11.19
C LYS A 208 13.86 26.61 11.33
N ALA A 209 14.55 27.73 11.52
CA ALA A 209 13.91 29.04 11.64
C ALA A 209 13.29 29.48 10.31
N PHE A 210 13.99 29.29 9.19
CA PHE A 210 13.48 29.54 7.84
C PHE A 210 12.26 28.69 7.53
N ILE A 211 12.33 27.38 7.80
CA ILE A 211 11.22 26.44 7.59
C ILE A 211 9.98 26.89 8.36
N ASN A 212 10.13 27.25 9.63
CA ASN A 212 9.02 27.69 10.48
C ASN A 212 8.46 29.05 10.04
N LYS A 213 9.31 30.02 9.71
CA LYS A 213 8.92 31.35 9.23
C LYS A 213 8.09 31.28 7.95
N HIS A 214 8.52 30.45 7.01
CA HIS A 214 7.85 30.27 5.72
C HIS A 214 6.78 29.16 5.74
N LYS A 215 6.58 28.51 6.90
CA LYS A 215 5.64 27.38 7.11
C LYS A 215 5.81 26.28 6.05
N ILE A 216 7.05 25.94 5.71
CA ILE A 216 7.37 24.92 4.72
C ILE A 216 7.00 23.55 5.28
N THR A 217 6.23 22.77 4.52
CA THR A 217 5.78 21.44 4.94
C THR A 217 6.52 20.33 4.20
N GLU A 218 6.93 20.57 2.95
CA GLU A 218 7.59 19.58 2.12
C GLU A 218 8.74 20.22 1.31
N ILE A 219 9.78 19.44 1.04
CA ILE A 219 10.86 19.79 0.11
C ILE A 219 10.88 18.73 -0.98
N ILE A 220 10.74 19.14 -2.24
CA ILE A 220 10.75 18.25 -3.40
C ILE A 220 12.11 18.35 -4.08
N VAL A 221 12.86 17.26 -4.06
CA VAL A 221 14.15 17.13 -4.72
C VAL A 221 13.93 16.81 -6.20
N SER A 222 14.31 17.76 -7.05
CA SER A 222 14.12 17.72 -8.49
C SER A 222 15.45 17.94 -9.21
N ILE A 223 16.40 17.05 -8.94
CA ILE A 223 17.72 17.05 -9.59
C ILE A 223 17.84 15.76 -10.42
N GLN A 224 18.15 15.91 -11.69
CA GLN A 224 18.39 14.79 -12.61
C GLN A 224 19.89 14.55 -12.78
N ASN A 225 20.28 13.34 -13.18
CA ASN A 225 21.67 12.98 -13.51
C ASN A 225 22.70 13.24 -12.38
N ILE A 226 22.27 13.16 -11.12
CA ILE A 226 23.14 13.30 -9.94
C ILE A 226 23.68 11.93 -9.51
N LYS A 227 24.94 11.89 -9.06
CA LYS A 227 25.52 10.66 -8.48
C LYS A 227 24.75 10.27 -7.21
N PRO A 228 24.39 8.98 -7.01
CA PRO A 228 23.57 8.55 -5.87
C PRO A 228 24.10 9.00 -4.51
N PHE A 229 25.41 8.89 -4.28
CA PHE A 229 26.06 9.34 -3.05
C PHE A 229 25.83 10.83 -2.75
N VAL A 230 25.94 11.69 -3.77
CA VAL A 230 25.75 13.14 -3.63
C VAL A 230 24.27 13.47 -3.38
N LEU A 231 23.35 12.71 -4.00
CA LEU A 231 21.92 12.84 -3.73
C LEU A 231 21.58 12.42 -2.29
N PHE A 232 22.17 11.32 -1.80
CA PHE A 232 22.01 10.85 -0.42
C PHE A 232 22.44 11.92 0.58
N GLU A 233 23.66 12.47 0.45
CA GLU A 233 24.16 13.52 1.34
C GLU A 233 23.22 14.74 1.38
N LYS A 234 22.67 15.13 0.24
CA LYS A 234 21.71 16.25 0.15
C LYS A 234 20.40 15.91 0.87
N VAL A 235 19.83 14.73 0.64
CA VAL A 235 18.57 14.34 1.27
C VAL A 235 18.73 14.12 2.77
N GLU A 236 19.84 13.56 3.23
CA GLU A 236 20.13 13.36 4.64
C GLU A 236 20.12 14.70 5.40
N LYS A 237 20.78 15.72 4.86
CA LYS A 237 20.76 17.08 5.43
C LYS A 237 19.34 17.65 5.52
N LEU A 238 18.52 17.48 4.48
CA LEU A 238 17.14 17.97 4.46
C LEU A 238 16.23 17.23 5.45
N THR A 239 16.49 15.94 5.69
CA THR A 239 15.69 15.09 6.59
C THR A 239 15.90 15.47 8.07
N GLN A 240 16.98 16.19 8.41
CA GLN A 240 17.19 16.75 9.75
C GLN A 240 16.27 17.95 10.07
N LEU A 241 15.62 18.51 9.05
CA LEU A 241 14.64 19.59 9.18
C LEU A 241 13.23 19.00 9.42
N PRO A 242 12.33 19.72 10.10
CA PRO A 242 10.97 19.25 10.38
C PRO A 242 10.05 19.34 9.14
N VAL A 243 10.46 18.73 8.03
CA VAL A 243 9.79 18.75 6.72
C VAL A 243 9.76 17.36 6.11
N LYS A 244 8.79 17.09 5.24
CA LYS A 244 8.78 15.86 4.44
C LYS A 244 9.64 16.03 3.20
N VAL A 245 10.58 15.13 2.97
CA VAL A 245 11.40 15.15 1.76
C VAL A 245 10.80 14.20 0.72
N LYS A 246 10.61 14.71 -0.50
CA LYS A 246 10.10 13.94 -1.64
C LYS A 246 11.08 14.02 -2.80
N ILE A 247 11.01 13.07 -3.72
CA ILE A 247 11.85 13.04 -4.91
C ILE A 247 11.01 12.93 -6.19
N VAL A 248 11.47 13.65 -7.21
CA VAL A 248 10.97 13.54 -8.59
C VAL A 248 11.65 12.34 -9.24
N PRO A 249 10.90 11.40 -9.84
CA PRO A 249 11.51 10.23 -10.46
C PRO A 249 12.35 10.61 -11.69
N PRO A 250 13.26 9.71 -12.13
CA PRO A 250 13.99 9.88 -13.37
C PRO A 250 13.05 10.10 -14.56
N VAL A 251 13.48 10.90 -15.53
CA VAL A 251 12.69 11.27 -16.72
C VAL A 251 12.16 10.03 -17.48
N GLN A 252 12.90 8.92 -17.47
CA GLN A 252 12.48 7.67 -18.13
C GLN A 252 11.23 7.02 -17.52
N MET A 253 10.85 7.42 -16.30
CA MET A 253 9.68 6.90 -15.59
C MET A 253 8.46 7.82 -15.71
N TRP A 254 8.56 8.92 -16.45
CA TRP A 254 7.46 9.86 -16.65
C TRP A 254 6.41 9.25 -17.59
N ILE A 255 5.13 9.37 -17.24
CA ILE A 255 4.04 8.73 -17.99
C ILE A 255 3.74 9.62 -19.18
N ASP A 256 3.69 9.05 -20.38
CA ASP A 256 3.46 9.79 -21.64
C ASP A 256 4.45 10.93 -21.90
N GLY A 257 5.63 10.89 -21.26
CA GLY A 257 6.65 11.94 -21.33
C GLY A 257 6.45 13.09 -20.35
N ASP A 258 5.38 13.09 -19.55
CA ASP A 258 5.05 14.15 -18.61
C ASP A 258 5.14 13.69 -17.14
N LEU A 259 5.54 14.63 -16.27
CA LEU A 259 5.57 14.40 -14.83
C LEU A 259 4.19 14.66 -14.22
N ASN A 260 3.64 13.65 -13.55
CA ASN A 260 2.42 13.75 -12.76
C ASN A 260 2.73 13.91 -11.26
N VAL A 261 1.92 14.69 -10.53
CA VAL A 261 2.05 14.89 -9.07
C VAL A 261 2.08 13.57 -8.30
N ASN A 262 1.31 12.56 -8.73
CA ASN A 262 1.25 11.25 -8.06
C ASN A 262 2.55 10.43 -8.18
N GLN A 263 3.43 10.81 -9.10
CA GLN A 263 4.74 10.16 -9.28
C GLN A 263 5.80 10.73 -8.33
N ILE A 264 5.54 11.88 -7.70
CA ILE A 264 6.42 12.50 -6.70
C ILE A 264 6.23 11.76 -5.37
N LYS A 265 7.22 10.97 -5.00
CA LYS A 265 7.15 10.04 -3.85
C LYS A 265 7.99 10.54 -2.68
N GLU A 266 7.57 10.16 -1.48
CA GLU A 266 8.40 10.33 -0.27
C GLU A 266 9.68 9.51 -0.41
N VAL A 267 10.80 10.11 -0.03
CA VAL A 267 12.09 9.46 -0.17
C VAL A 267 12.18 8.31 0.83
N LYS A 268 12.44 7.11 0.34
CA LYS A 268 12.80 5.97 1.17
C LYS A 268 14.32 5.84 1.22
N ILE A 269 14.86 5.46 2.37
CA ILE A 269 16.32 5.36 2.59
C ILE A 269 16.95 4.36 1.60
N GLU A 270 16.19 3.34 1.23
CA GLU A 270 16.58 2.29 0.29
C GLU A 270 16.79 2.82 -1.14
N ASP A 271 15.99 3.82 -1.56
CA ASP A 271 16.07 4.41 -2.90
C ASP A 271 17.34 5.28 -3.07
N LEU A 272 17.88 5.80 -1.97
CA LEU A 272 19.06 6.67 -1.97
C LEU A 272 20.38 5.90 -1.89
N LEU A 273 20.35 4.66 -1.38
CA LEU A 273 21.55 3.83 -1.23
C LEU A 273 22.06 3.26 -2.56
N GLY A 274 21.37 3.52 -3.67
CA GLY A 274 21.95 3.54 -5.02
C GLY A 274 22.66 2.27 -5.47
N ARG A 275 22.42 1.11 -4.83
CA ARG A 275 22.92 -0.14 -5.38
C ARG A 275 22.01 -0.49 -6.56
N LYS A 276 22.46 -0.19 -7.78
CA LYS A 276 22.17 -1.12 -8.87
C LYS A 276 22.64 -2.48 -8.36
N GLN A 277 21.71 -3.44 -8.21
CA GLN A 277 22.11 -4.84 -8.07
C GLN A 277 23.15 -5.08 -9.16
N ILE A 278 24.35 -5.52 -8.77
CA ILE A 278 25.35 -5.90 -9.75
C ILE A 278 24.68 -7.06 -10.50
N GLN A 279 24.27 -6.83 -11.75
CA GLN A 279 23.86 -7.92 -12.63
C GLN A 279 25.14 -8.65 -12.97
N ILE A 280 25.51 -9.56 -12.09
CA ILE A 280 26.63 -10.48 -12.28
C ILE A 280 26.12 -11.50 -13.29
N ASN A 281 26.06 -11.12 -14.57
CA ASN A 281 25.88 -12.07 -15.66
C ASN A 281 27.21 -12.83 -15.80
N ASN A 282 27.48 -13.68 -14.81
CA ASN A 282 28.73 -14.39 -14.67
C ASN A 282 28.52 -15.82 -15.15
N PRO A 283 29.05 -16.17 -16.33
CA PRO A 283 28.93 -17.52 -16.87
C PRO A 283 29.52 -18.58 -15.93
N VAL A 284 30.44 -18.21 -15.04
CA VAL A 284 30.97 -19.11 -14.00
C VAL A 284 29.89 -19.49 -12.98
N ILE A 285 29.10 -18.52 -12.51
CA ILE A 285 28.00 -18.79 -11.56
C ILE A 285 26.92 -19.63 -12.22
N GLN A 286 26.60 -19.35 -13.49
CA GLN A 286 25.62 -20.13 -14.22
C GLN A 286 26.03 -21.60 -14.36
N ASN A 287 27.30 -21.86 -14.68
CA ASN A 287 27.82 -23.23 -14.76
C ASN A 287 27.90 -23.90 -13.37
N ASP A 288 28.20 -23.15 -12.31
CA ASP A 288 28.26 -23.66 -10.95
C ASP A 288 26.89 -24.09 -10.39
N LEU A 289 25.81 -23.43 -10.81
CA LEU A 289 24.43 -23.70 -10.34
C LEU A 289 23.64 -24.67 -11.23
N MET A 290 24.08 -24.88 -12.48
CA MET A 290 23.38 -25.70 -13.46
C MET A 290 23.20 -27.15 -12.97
N ASP A 291 21.95 -27.63 -13.04
CA ASP A 291 21.51 -28.97 -12.63
C ASP A 291 21.88 -29.37 -11.18
N LYS A 292 22.14 -28.37 -10.32
CA LYS A 292 22.39 -28.57 -8.89
C LYS A 292 21.13 -28.39 -8.05
N THR A 293 21.02 -29.20 -7.00
CA THR A 293 20.08 -29.00 -5.89
C THR A 293 20.69 -28.02 -4.90
N ILE A 294 20.00 -26.92 -4.61
CA ILE A 294 20.53 -25.81 -3.82
C ILE A 294 19.67 -25.63 -2.55
N LEU A 295 20.30 -25.65 -1.38
CA LEU A 295 19.65 -25.34 -0.11
C LEU A 295 20.05 -23.93 0.35
N ILE A 296 19.07 -23.09 0.68
CA ILE A 296 19.28 -21.79 1.33
C ILE A 296 18.69 -21.85 2.73
N THR A 297 19.53 -21.80 3.76
CA THR A 297 19.06 -21.67 5.14
C THR A 297 18.96 -20.19 5.53
N GLY A 298 17.95 -19.82 6.31
CA GLY A 298 17.67 -18.40 6.58
C GLY A 298 17.05 -17.72 5.36
N ALA A 299 16.34 -18.48 4.53
CA ALA A 299 15.80 -18.02 3.25
C ALA A 299 14.80 -16.87 3.39
N ALA A 300 14.10 -16.77 4.52
CA ALA A 300 13.15 -15.69 4.77
C ALA A 300 13.84 -14.42 5.34
N GLY A 301 15.12 -14.51 5.72
CA GLY A 301 15.91 -13.37 6.15
C GLY A 301 16.29 -12.44 4.99
N SER A 302 16.67 -11.19 5.30
CA SER A 302 16.95 -10.15 4.28
C SER A 302 18.01 -10.54 3.25
N ILE A 303 19.03 -11.32 3.63
CA ILE A 303 20.07 -11.79 2.70
C ILE A 303 19.62 -13.07 2.00
N GLY A 304 19.00 -13.99 2.74
CA GLY A 304 18.51 -15.25 2.20
C GLY A 304 17.48 -15.04 1.09
N SER A 305 16.51 -14.15 1.29
CA SER A 305 15.42 -13.92 0.32
C SER A 305 15.91 -13.27 -0.97
N GLU A 306 16.92 -12.39 -0.86
CA GLU A 306 17.61 -11.80 -2.00
C GLU A 306 18.45 -12.84 -2.74
N LEU A 307 19.21 -13.70 -2.03
CA LEU A 307 19.93 -14.82 -2.63
C LEU A 307 18.99 -15.78 -3.35
N SER A 308 17.86 -16.13 -2.71
CA SER A 308 16.82 -16.96 -3.33
C SER A 308 16.32 -16.32 -4.62
N THR A 309 16.03 -15.01 -4.59
CA THR A 309 15.52 -14.28 -5.76
C THR A 309 16.55 -14.22 -6.88
N GLN A 310 17.83 -14.05 -6.59
CA GLN A 310 18.89 -14.05 -7.59
C GLN A 310 19.11 -15.44 -8.18
N ILE A 311 19.20 -16.47 -7.33
CA ILE A 311 19.39 -17.86 -7.76
C ILE A 311 18.21 -18.34 -8.61
N SER A 312 16.98 -17.90 -8.33
CA SER A 312 15.79 -18.27 -9.10
C SER A 312 15.84 -17.86 -10.59
N GLN A 313 16.76 -16.96 -10.97
CA GLN A 313 16.94 -16.50 -12.36
C GLN A 313 17.88 -17.41 -13.16
N TYR A 314 18.59 -18.34 -12.51
CA TYR A 314 19.50 -19.29 -13.16
C TYR A 314 18.82 -20.64 -13.41
N LYS A 315 19.49 -21.52 -14.17
CA LYS A 315 19.07 -22.91 -14.33
C LYS A 315 19.66 -23.74 -13.19
N TYR A 316 18.82 -24.52 -12.52
CA TYR A 316 19.18 -25.43 -11.43
C TYR A 316 18.19 -26.60 -11.38
N LYS A 317 18.48 -27.63 -10.58
CA LYS A 317 17.63 -28.84 -10.46
C LYS A 317 16.46 -28.61 -9.51
N ASP A 318 16.75 -28.15 -8.29
CA ASP A 318 15.75 -27.80 -7.28
C ASP A 318 16.32 -26.74 -6.31
N LEU A 319 15.47 -25.85 -5.80
CA LEU A 319 15.82 -24.78 -4.87
C LEU A 319 15.02 -24.93 -3.58
N ILE A 320 15.70 -25.29 -2.49
CA ILE A 320 15.09 -25.52 -1.19
C ILE A 320 15.27 -24.27 -0.32
N LEU A 321 14.16 -23.66 0.07
CA LEU A 321 14.09 -22.49 0.93
C LEU A 321 13.78 -22.92 2.36
N LEU A 322 14.75 -22.76 3.26
CA LEU A 322 14.63 -23.19 4.66
C LEU A 322 14.69 -22.00 5.60
N ASP A 323 13.68 -21.85 6.46
CA ASP A 323 13.67 -20.87 7.55
C ASP A 323 12.77 -21.34 8.69
N GLN A 324 12.91 -20.76 9.89
CA GLN A 324 12.00 -20.96 11.01
C GLN A 324 10.90 -19.90 11.06
N ALA A 325 11.09 -18.75 10.39
CA ALA A 325 10.14 -17.65 10.36
C ALA A 325 8.97 -17.96 9.41
N GLU A 326 7.94 -18.61 9.94
CA GLU A 326 6.76 -19.08 9.18
C GLU A 326 6.17 -18.01 8.26
N SER A 327 5.85 -16.83 8.80
CA SER A 327 5.12 -15.82 8.02
C SER A 327 5.97 -15.22 6.91
N GLU A 328 7.27 -14.99 7.14
CA GLU A 328 8.17 -14.46 6.11
C GLU A 328 8.52 -15.52 5.06
N LEU A 329 8.62 -16.77 5.46
CA LEU A 329 8.83 -17.88 4.54
C LEU A 329 7.61 -18.10 3.65
N TYR A 330 6.40 -17.95 4.20
CA TYR A 330 5.14 -17.94 3.43
C TYR A 330 5.09 -16.77 2.43
N ASN A 331 5.45 -15.56 2.87
CA ASN A 331 5.52 -14.39 1.98
C ASN A 331 6.47 -14.64 0.80
N LEU A 332 7.66 -15.18 1.08
CA LEU A 332 8.64 -15.51 0.04
C LEU A 332 8.11 -16.57 -0.93
N GLN A 333 7.44 -17.61 -0.42
CA GLN A 333 6.79 -18.63 -1.25
C GLN A 333 5.76 -18.02 -2.20
N GLN A 334 4.90 -17.13 -1.71
CA GLN A 334 3.85 -16.50 -2.52
C GLN A 334 4.45 -15.54 -3.57
N ASP A 335 5.53 -14.84 -3.23
CA ASP A 335 6.28 -14.02 -4.16
C ASP A 335 6.91 -14.85 -5.30
N PHE A 336 7.44 -16.02 -5.00
CA PHE A 336 8.00 -16.95 -6.00
C PHE A 336 6.91 -17.49 -6.94
N LYS A 337 5.76 -17.90 -6.39
CA LYS A 337 4.60 -18.30 -7.19
C LYS A 337 4.12 -17.19 -8.11
N ARG A 338 4.03 -15.95 -7.61
CA ARG A 338 3.62 -14.77 -8.41
C ARG A 338 4.59 -14.46 -9.54
N LYS A 339 5.89 -14.71 -9.34
CA LYS A 339 6.94 -14.54 -10.35
C LYS A 339 7.04 -15.72 -11.34
N GLY A 340 6.26 -16.79 -11.15
CA GLY A 340 6.30 -17.97 -12.01
C GLY A 340 7.53 -18.84 -11.84
N VAL A 341 8.15 -18.86 -10.65
CA VAL A 341 9.25 -19.78 -10.34
C VAL A 341 8.67 -21.18 -10.11
N GLU A 342 9.07 -22.17 -10.89
CA GLU A 342 8.46 -23.50 -10.85
C GLU A 342 9.20 -24.52 -9.97
N LYS A 343 10.54 -24.47 -9.96
CA LYS A 343 11.38 -25.50 -9.31
C LYS A 343 11.80 -25.08 -7.91
N PHE A 344 10.89 -25.03 -6.93
CA PHE A 344 11.33 -24.73 -5.57
C PHE A 344 10.50 -25.45 -4.52
N SER A 345 11.15 -25.74 -3.39
CA SER A 345 10.55 -26.34 -2.21
C SER A 345 10.74 -25.41 -1.00
N VAL A 346 9.83 -25.48 -0.04
CA VAL A 346 9.89 -24.69 1.20
C VAL A 346 9.89 -25.64 2.38
N GLU A 347 10.85 -25.47 3.29
CA GLU A 347 11.00 -26.27 4.50
C GLU A 347 10.98 -25.37 5.73
N LEU A 348 9.91 -25.43 6.52
CA LEU A 348 9.84 -24.76 7.82
C LEU A 348 10.65 -25.60 8.82
N ALA A 349 11.83 -25.12 9.20
CA ALA A 349 12.73 -25.83 10.10
C ALA A 349 13.70 -24.88 10.82
N ASP A 350 14.10 -25.28 12.02
CA ASP A 350 15.16 -24.65 12.79
C ASP A 350 16.48 -25.41 12.57
N ILE A 351 17.53 -24.71 12.18
CA ILE A 351 18.87 -25.29 11.97
C ILE A 351 19.47 -25.91 13.25
N ARG A 352 18.93 -25.57 14.42
CA ARG A 352 19.32 -26.16 15.71
C ARG A 352 18.74 -27.57 15.91
N ASP A 353 17.71 -27.95 15.17
CA ASP A 353 17.13 -29.28 15.24
C ASP A 353 17.87 -30.23 14.31
N GLN A 354 18.85 -30.94 14.87
CA GLN A 354 19.69 -31.88 14.13
C GLN A 354 18.88 -33.00 13.47
N LYS A 355 17.81 -33.48 14.11
CA LYS A 355 17.00 -34.57 13.55
C LYS A 355 16.23 -34.07 12.33
N ARG A 356 15.54 -32.94 12.47
CA ARG A 356 14.79 -32.33 11.36
C ARG A 356 15.71 -31.96 10.20
N MET A 357 16.89 -31.41 10.49
CA MET A 357 17.88 -31.09 9.45
C MET A 357 18.38 -32.36 8.75
N LYS A 358 18.62 -33.46 9.49
CA LYS A 358 18.99 -34.74 8.90
C LYS A 358 17.92 -35.27 7.94
N ASP A 359 16.64 -35.23 8.34
CA ASP A 359 15.53 -35.66 7.49
C ASP A 359 15.47 -34.86 6.17
N ILE A 360 15.80 -33.56 6.21
CA ILE A 360 15.87 -32.69 5.03
C ILE A 360 17.05 -33.08 4.13
N PHE A 361 18.22 -33.36 4.70
CA PHE A 361 19.38 -33.84 3.93
C PHE A 361 19.17 -35.24 3.34
N GLU A 362 18.37 -36.10 3.96
CA GLU A 362 18.00 -37.41 3.39
C GLU A 362 16.95 -37.28 2.30
N LYS A 363 16.02 -36.34 2.45
CA LYS A 363 14.96 -36.06 1.46
C LYS A 363 15.52 -35.45 0.16
N TYR A 364 16.53 -34.61 0.26
CA TYR A 364 17.09 -33.85 -0.86
C TYR A 364 18.55 -34.21 -1.12
N ASP A 365 18.89 -34.55 -2.35
CA ASP A 365 20.27 -34.73 -2.81
C ASP A 365 20.95 -33.35 -3.02
N ILE A 366 21.29 -32.69 -1.92
CA ILE A 366 21.79 -31.30 -1.87
C ILE A 366 23.24 -31.24 -2.39
N ASN A 367 23.48 -30.39 -3.39
CA ASN A 367 24.83 -30.18 -3.92
C ASN A 367 25.48 -28.89 -3.41
N ILE A 368 24.68 -27.83 -3.18
CA ILE A 368 25.19 -26.52 -2.76
C ILE A 368 24.35 -25.99 -1.60
N ILE A 369 25.02 -25.46 -0.58
CA ILE A 369 24.37 -24.80 0.56
C ILE A 369 24.78 -23.33 0.60
N PHE A 370 23.81 -22.43 0.63
CA PHE A 370 23.99 -21.03 1.01
C PHE A 370 23.45 -20.82 2.43
N HIS A 371 24.35 -20.63 3.38
CA HIS A 371 24.02 -20.50 4.79
C HIS A 371 23.91 -19.03 5.20
N ALA A 372 22.67 -18.51 5.22
CA ALA A 372 22.32 -17.16 5.64
C ALA A 372 21.57 -17.08 6.98
N ALA A 373 21.33 -18.21 7.64
CA ALA A 373 20.66 -18.27 8.94
C ALA A 373 21.59 -17.82 10.07
N ALA A 374 21.29 -16.68 10.69
CA ALA A 374 22.00 -16.18 11.86
C ALA A 374 21.19 -15.10 12.58
N TYR A 375 21.41 -14.95 13.87
CA TYR A 375 21.02 -13.73 14.59
C TYR A 375 22.06 -12.63 14.42
N LYS A 376 21.59 -11.43 14.06
CA LYS A 376 22.42 -10.32 13.58
C LYS A 376 22.35 -9.02 14.39
N HIS A 377 21.34 -8.84 15.23
CA HIS A 377 21.11 -7.57 15.93
C HIS A 377 21.98 -7.47 17.19
N VAL A 378 23.04 -6.66 17.13
CA VAL A 378 24.06 -6.56 18.20
C VAL A 378 23.45 -6.29 19.58
N PRO A 379 22.65 -5.23 19.82
CA PRO A 379 22.13 -4.97 21.17
C PRO A 379 21.28 -6.12 21.73
N LEU A 380 20.53 -6.80 20.86
CA LEU A 380 19.69 -7.91 21.25
C LEU A 380 20.50 -9.16 21.58
N MET A 381 21.59 -9.41 20.85
CA MET A 381 22.47 -10.56 21.06
C MET A 381 23.44 -10.36 22.24
N GLU A 382 23.80 -9.12 22.55
CA GLU A 382 24.49 -8.81 23.82
C GLU A 382 23.60 -9.15 25.02
N ALA A 383 22.30 -8.87 24.95
CA ALA A 383 21.35 -9.21 26.00
C ALA A 383 20.99 -10.71 26.03
N ASN A 384 21.16 -11.42 24.91
CA ASN A 384 20.79 -12.84 24.76
C ASN A 384 21.94 -13.67 24.17
N PRO A 385 23.10 -13.75 24.84
CA PRO A 385 24.29 -14.39 24.29
C PRO A 385 24.13 -15.89 24.09
N TYR A 386 23.35 -16.56 24.95
CA TYR A 386 23.04 -17.98 24.84
C TYR A 386 22.37 -18.31 23.50
N GLU A 387 21.36 -17.52 23.10
CA GLU A 387 20.65 -17.71 21.84
C GLU A 387 21.56 -17.43 20.64
N ALA A 388 22.43 -16.42 20.73
CA ALA A 388 23.44 -16.15 19.71
C ALA A 388 24.36 -17.35 19.49
N VAL A 389 24.88 -17.95 20.56
CA VAL A 389 25.75 -19.15 20.50
C VAL A 389 24.99 -20.36 19.95
N ARG A 390 23.74 -20.58 20.38
CA ARG A 390 22.95 -21.71 19.91
C ARG A 390 22.65 -21.66 18.43
N VAL A 391 22.31 -20.49 17.89
CA VAL A 391 21.99 -20.36 16.45
C VAL A 391 23.26 -20.23 15.62
N ASN A 392 24.10 -19.24 15.91
CA ASN A 392 25.23 -18.89 15.04
C ASN A 392 26.41 -19.87 15.15
N VAL A 393 26.53 -20.63 16.24
CA VAL A 393 27.61 -21.62 16.41
C VAL A 393 27.08 -23.03 16.27
N HIS A 394 26.15 -23.45 17.14
CA HIS A 394 25.68 -24.84 17.15
C HIS A 394 24.77 -25.17 15.95
N GLY A 395 23.85 -24.26 15.62
CA GLY A 395 23.00 -24.39 14.44
C GLY A 395 23.83 -24.44 13.17
N THR A 396 24.74 -23.48 12.99
CA THR A 396 25.69 -23.48 11.87
C THR A 396 26.54 -24.76 11.83
N GLY A 397 27.05 -25.20 12.97
CA GLY A 397 27.85 -26.42 13.07
C GLY A 397 27.09 -27.69 12.70
N THR A 398 25.79 -27.74 13.00
CA THR A 398 24.88 -28.83 12.60
C THR A 398 24.79 -28.92 11.07
N VAL A 399 24.53 -27.79 10.40
CA VAL A 399 24.45 -27.76 8.92
C VAL A 399 25.79 -28.10 8.28
N MET A 400 26.90 -27.60 8.82
CA MET A 400 28.26 -27.91 8.31
C MET A 400 28.60 -29.39 8.47
N SER A 401 28.27 -30.00 9.61
CA SER A 401 28.52 -31.42 9.85
C SER A 401 27.71 -32.30 8.90
N LEU A 402 26.45 -31.95 8.66
CA LEU A 402 25.61 -32.63 7.67
C LEU A 402 26.13 -32.42 6.24
N ALA A 403 26.64 -31.24 5.91
CA ALA A 403 27.25 -30.98 4.60
C ALA A 403 28.42 -31.93 4.32
N VAL A 404 29.30 -32.14 5.31
CA VAL A 404 30.40 -33.12 5.20
C VAL A 404 29.86 -34.55 5.11
N ALA A 405 28.93 -34.93 5.99
CA ALA A 405 28.41 -36.30 6.06
C ALA A 405 27.70 -36.74 4.77
N TYR A 406 27.01 -35.82 4.10
CA TYR A 406 26.29 -36.05 2.85
C TYR A 406 27.09 -35.64 1.60
N ASN A 407 28.38 -35.34 1.73
CA ASN A 407 29.29 -35.03 0.61
C ASN A 407 28.81 -33.89 -0.32
N VAL A 408 28.21 -32.85 0.28
CA VAL A 408 27.79 -31.62 -0.43
C VAL A 408 29.00 -31.02 -1.16
N ASP A 409 28.87 -30.57 -2.40
CA ASP A 409 29.99 -30.07 -3.21
C ASP A 409 30.55 -28.75 -2.64
N LYS A 410 29.67 -27.83 -2.26
CA LYS A 410 30.03 -26.46 -1.85
C LYS A 410 29.13 -25.95 -0.72
N PHE A 411 29.75 -25.41 0.33
CA PHE A 411 29.07 -24.73 1.43
C PHE A 411 29.54 -23.27 1.47
N VAL A 412 28.62 -22.33 1.26
CA VAL A 412 28.88 -20.89 1.28
C VAL A 412 28.23 -20.29 2.51
N MET A 413 29.02 -19.85 3.48
CA MET A 413 28.54 -19.12 4.64
C MET A 413 28.50 -17.62 4.35
N VAL A 414 27.39 -16.97 4.67
CA VAL A 414 27.34 -15.50 4.63
C VAL A 414 28.06 -14.95 5.86
N SER A 415 29.17 -14.25 5.68
CA SER A 415 29.86 -13.53 6.75
C SER A 415 29.71 -11.99 6.68
N THR A 416 30.32 -11.30 7.64
CA THR A 416 30.28 -9.84 7.81
C THR A 416 31.62 -9.31 8.28
N ASP A 417 31.97 -8.08 7.88
CA ASP A 417 33.16 -7.34 8.34
C ASP A 417 33.35 -7.32 9.87
N LYS A 418 32.27 -7.54 10.65
CA LYS A 418 32.29 -7.59 12.11
C LYS A 418 32.97 -8.83 12.70
N ALA A 419 33.33 -9.82 11.87
CA ALA A 419 34.00 -11.05 12.30
C ALA A 419 35.53 -10.93 12.39
N VAL A 420 36.15 -9.91 11.76
CA VAL A 420 37.61 -9.79 11.65
C VAL A 420 38.29 -9.49 12.99
N ASN A 421 37.69 -8.62 13.82
CA ASN A 421 38.13 -8.36 15.19
C ASN A 421 36.90 -8.05 16.08
N PRO A 422 36.19 -9.09 16.56
CA PRO A 422 34.87 -8.91 17.15
C PRO A 422 34.94 -8.22 18.51
N THR A 423 34.20 -7.12 18.67
CA THR A 423 34.02 -6.39 19.94
C THR A 423 32.68 -6.66 20.62
N ASN A 424 31.91 -7.62 20.09
CA ASN A 424 30.57 -7.97 20.54
C ASN A 424 30.32 -9.47 20.34
N VAL A 425 29.39 -10.04 21.12
CA VAL A 425 28.96 -11.45 21.12
C VAL A 425 28.51 -11.90 19.73
N MET A 426 27.75 -11.06 19.01
CA MET A 426 27.30 -11.38 17.65
C MET A 426 28.50 -11.61 16.72
N GLY A 427 29.46 -10.70 16.70
CA GLY A 427 30.70 -10.84 15.93
C GLY A 427 31.53 -12.05 16.38
N ALA A 428 31.64 -12.29 17.69
CA ALA A 428 32.41 -13.40 18.24
C ALA A 428 31.83 -14.76 17.81
N THR A 429 30.51 -14.94 17.90
CA THR A 429 29.84 -16.18 17.47
C THR A 429 30.02 -16.44 15.96
N LYS A 430 29.93 -15.40 15.13
CA LYS A 430 30.21 -15.52 13.68
C LYS A 430 31.68 -15.90 13.41
N ARG A 431 32.62 -15.32 14.15
CA ARG A 431 34.04 -15.67 14.03
C ARG A 431 34.31 -17.13 14.42
N VAL A 432 33.66 -17.63 15.47
CA VAL A 432 33.76 -19.06 15.83
C VAL A 432 33.23 -19.94 14.69
N ALA A 433 32.11 -19.58 14.07
CA ALA A 433 31.58 -20.32 12.93
C ALA A 433 32.53 -20.30 11.72
N GLU A 434 33.23 -19.19 11.44
CA GLU A 434 34.25 -19.12 10.38
C GLU A 434 35.45 -20.02 10.68
N ILE A 435 35.95 -20.00 11.92
CA ILE A 435 37.07 -20.86 12.34
C ILE A 435 36.66 -22.33 12.20
N TYR A 436 35.42 -22.66 12.58
CA TYR A 436 34.90 -24.02 12.43
C TYR A 436 34.79 -24.43 10.95
N ALA A 437 34.23 -23.58 10.09
CA ALA A 437 34.17 -23.82 8.64
C ALA A 437 35.58 -24.07 8.04
N ASN A 438 36.55 -23.24 8.43
CA ASN A 438 37.93 -23.38 7.97
C ASN A 438 38.59 -24.65 8.49
N SER A 439 38.25 -25.12 9.70
CA SER A 439 38.77 -26.39 10.23
C SER A 439 38.24 -27.62 9.50
N LEU A 440 37.07 -27.51 8.85
CA LEU A 440 36.47 -28.56 8.04
C LEU A 440 36.98 -28.57 6.58
N ASN A 441 37.74 -27.55 6.16
CA ASN A 441 38.36 -27.58 4.84
C ASN A 441 39.41 -28.70 4.79
N GLY A 442 39.20 -29.67 3.90
CA GLY A 442 40.07 -30.84 3.72
C GLY A 442 39.64 -32.11 4.47
N THR A 443 38.59 -32.06 5.29
CA THR A 443 38.07 -33.25 6.00
C THR A 443 37.06 -34.07 5.18
N GLY A 444 36.85 -33.73 3.91
CA GLY A 444 35.90 -34.41 3.01
C GLY A 444 35.84 -33.76 1.64
N LYS A 445 34.78 -34.08 0.87
CA LYS A 445 34.55 -33.52 -0.47
C LYS A 445 34.09 -32.04 -0.42
N THR A 446 33.42 -31.64 0.66
CA THR A 446 32.79 -30.33 0.79
C THR A 446 33.80 -29.20 0.84
N LYS A 447 33.65 -28.23 -0.06
CA LYS A 447 34.44 -26.98 -0.06
C LYS A 447 33.71 -25.90 0.74
N PHE A 448 34.33 -25.40 1.80
CA PHE A 448 33.78 -24.31 2.61
C PHE A 448 34.30 -22.96 2.13
N VAL A 449 33.38 -22.02 1.91
CA VAL A 449 33.63 -20.63 1.54
C VAL A 449 32.93 -19.75 2.58
N THR A 450 33.62 -18.76 3.15
CA THR A 450 33.11 -17.88 4.21
C THR A 450 33.16 -16.41 3.82
#